data_AF-A0A914DB93-F1
#
_entry.id   AF-A0A914DB93-F1
#
_cell.length_a   1.000
_cell.length_b   1.000
_cell.length_c   1.000
_cell.angle_alpha   90.00
_cell.angle_beta   90.00
_cell.angle_gamma   90.00
#
_symmetry.space_group_name_H-M   'P 1'
#
loop_
_entity.id
_entity.type
_entity.pdbx_description
1 polymer ?
#
loop_
_entity_poly.entity_id
_entity_poly.type
_entity_poly.pdbx_seq_one_letter_code
_entity_poly.pdbx_strand_id
1 'polypeptide(L)'
;MTAKKFFVSFIIFLYLNTNVLGQSGCPTTYSNTAIKANVISTAAGSVDSCCALCQQNSACAAYKWNSTSGGTCFLLDDYQPLYVSNGETVGVTTPSSANAYVLTKSYDSSNWLNDDTFSYANSNGDFTVYVDKNTATSKGLVKTQNGKVYVGMDNTTVLPWNDTSVKGRDAVRLNSISTYNAGLFILNLDHMPTGPGVLTEFWMSGPNWPNEGEIDILQGPANKNFNTITLHTDEGCTMQVSDNIYFTGSWEIQNNKPGANCWNNAPGQYAYAGCGIEAPNNTFNTGFNQAGGGVFAMEWNREKFIRIWNFVQPNVPADIVQNNPSPNPATWGMPTAYFTIGPNCTADHFQTQTMTLMVDLCPSWGYFPGGACECHNHASFAPYEYSEAYWLINYLKVFCKNGQNCISS
;
A
#
# COMPACT_ATOMS: atom_id res chain seq x y z
N MET A 1 53.99 21.88 -61.67
CA MET A 1 53.39 22.22 -60.37
C MET A 1 52.87 20.91 -59.77
N THR A 2 53.66 19.97 -59.26
CA THR A 2 54.66 19.97 -58.16
C THR A 2 54.13 20.48 -56.82
N ALA A 3 53.91 19.54 -55.89
CA ALA A 3 54.27 19.70 -54.49
C ALA A 3 54.53 18.31 -53.85
N LYS A 4 55.78 18.09 -53.44
CA LYS A 4 56.30 16.94 -52.68
C LYS A 4 56.17 17.20 -51.17
N LYS A 5 56.04 16.12 -50.41
CA LYS A 5 56.10 15.99 -48.94
C LYS A 5 57.47 16.38 -48.34
N PHE A 6 57.49 16.79 -47.06
CA PHE A 6 58.36 16.36 -45.92
C PHE A 6 58.00 17.23 -44.68
N PHE A 7 57.34 16.70 -43.64
CA PHE A 7 57.85 16.23 -42.32
C PHE A 7 58.28 17.32 -41.31
N VAL A 8 57.63 17.39 -40.13
CA VAL A 8 58.26 17.45 -38.78
C VAL A 8 57.30 16.83 -37.72
N SER A 9 57.92 16.09 -36.80
CA SER A 9 57.45 15.24 -35.71
C SER A 9 56.84 15.99 -34.50
N PHE A 10 55.93 15.37 -33.73
CA PHE A 10 55.85 15.57 -32.27
C PHE A 10 55.24 14.35 -31.54
N ILE A 11 56.13 13.61 -30.87
CA ILE A 11 56.04 12.94 -29.56
C ILE A 11 54.67 12.41 -29.11
N ILE A 12 54.57 11.07 -29.08
CA ILE A 12 53.54 10.30 -28.37
C ILE A 12 53.79 10.44 -26.86
N PHE A 13 52.90 11.13 -26.15
CA PHE A 13 52.70 10.92 -24.71
C PHE A 13 51.58 9.90 -24.54
N LEU A 14 51.94 8.70 -24.08
CA LEU A 14 51.01 7.74 -23.52
C LEU A 14 50.40 8.36 -22.25
N TYR A 15 49.18 8.87 -22.35
CA TYR A 15 48.33 9.00 -21.18
C TYR A 15 47.66 7.66 -20.94
N LEU A 16 48.10 6.98 -19.88
CA LEU A 16 47.32 5.96 -19.22
C LEU A 16 46.00 6.60 -18.79
N ASN A 17 44.94 6.38 -19.57
CA ASN A 17 43.58 6.57 -19.08
C ASN A 17 43.32 5.49 -18.03
N THR A 18 43.56 5.82 -16.77
CA THR A 18 42.87 5.14 -15.68
C THR A 18 41.39 5.44 -15.86
N ASN A 19 40.66 4.50 -16.46
CA ASN A 19 39.21 4.44 -16.36
C ASN A 19 38.87 4.29 -14.87
N VAL A 20 38.64 5.42 -14.21
CA VAL A 20 37.91 5.43 -12.94
C VAL A 20 36.47 5.12 -13.35
N LEU A 21 36.02 3.92 -12.99
CA LEU A 21 34.63 3.50 -13.08
C LEU A 21 33.77 4.52 -12.32
N GLY A 22 33.07 5.39 -13.04
CA GLY A 22 32.04 6.25 -12.45
C GLY A 22 30.88 5.37 -11.98
N GLN A 23 30.70 5.28 -10.66
CA GLN A 23 29.64 4.51 -10.01
C GLN A 23 28.25 4.99 -10.43
N SER A 24 27.43 4.06 -10.92
CA SER A 24 25.98 4.21 -11.06
C SER A 24 25.33 4.38 -9.66
N GLY A 25 24.61 5.48 -9.41
CA GLY A 25 23.85 5.57 -8.16
C GLY A 25 23.19 6.90 -7.76
N CYS A 26 23.27 7.99 -8.53
CA CYS A 26 22.45 9.20 -8.27
C CYS A 26 22.04 9.93 -9.57
N PRO A 27 20.86 9.62 -10.14
CA PRO A 27 20.34 10.36 -11.29
C PRO A 27 19.17 11.31 -10.95
N THR A 28 18.46 11.09 -9.84
CA THR A 28 17.21 11.83 -9.55
C THR A 28 17.40 12.80 -8.39
N THR A 29 17.39 14.09 -8.69
CA THR A 29 17.39 15.16 -7.70
C THR A 29 16.13 16.00 -7.83
N TYR A 30 15.59 16.42 -6.70
CA TYR A 30 14.41 17.27 -6.59
C TYR A 30 14.83 18.60 -5.96
N SER A 31 14.79 19.68 -6.74
CA SER A 31 15.05 21.03 -6.25
C SER A 31 13.83 21.61 -5.53
N ASN A 32 14.07 22.57 -4.63
CA ASN A 32 13.04 23.18 -3.79
C ASN A 32 12.20 22.14 -3.04
N THR A 33 12.85 21.07 -2.58
CA THR A 33 12.22 19.92 -1.97
C THR A 33 13.00 19.49 -0.73
N ALA A 34 12.32 18.98 0.29
CA ALA A 34 12.92 18.52 1.53
C ALA A 34 12.36 17.18 2.00
N ILE A 35 13.12 16.57 2.90
CA ILE A 35 12.77 15.38 3.67
C ILE A 35 12.93 15.74 5.15
N LYS A 36 11.97 15.39 6.01
CA LYS A 36 12.13 15.51 7.46
C LYS A 36 12.70 14.20 8.02
N ALA A 37 14.02 14.10 8.00
CA ALA A 37 14.78 13.28 8.94
C ALA A 37 16.14 13.93 9.11
N ASN A 38 16.73 13.87 10.29
CA ASN A 38 18.09 14.33 10.53
C ASN A 38 18.80 13.20 11.26
N VAL A 39 19.56 12.37 10.54
CA VAL A 39 20.35 11.32 11.19
C VAL A 39 21.79 11.78 11.33
N ILE A 40 22.39 12.40 10.30
CA ILE A 40 23.76 12.93 10.35
C ILE A 40 23.87 14.16 9.45
N SER A 41 24.36 15.28 9.99
CA SER A 41 24.72 16.48 9.21
C SER A 41 26.24 16.56 9.04
N THR A 42 26.71 16.76 7.81
CA THR A 42 28.13 16.97 7.49
C THR A 42 28.28 18.13 6.51
N ALA A 43 29.43 18.81 6.53
CA ALA A 43 29.74 19.82 5.52
C ALA A 43 29.99 19.12 4.18
N ALA A 44 29.28 19.55 3.13
CA ALA A 44 29.46 19.02 1.78
C ALA A 44 29.29 20.17 0.78
N GLY A 45 30.34 20.47 0.02
CA GLY A 45 30.39 21.65 -0.84
C GLY A 45 29.43 21.63 -2.04
N SER A 46 28.88 20.47 -2.40
CA SER A 46 27.93 20.32 -3.52
C SER A 46 26.92 19.18 -3.31
N VAL A 47 25.84 19.20 -4.10
CA VAL A 47 24.85 18.11 -4.18
C VAL A 47 25.52 16.77 -4.53
N ASP A 48 26.46 16.77 -5.48
CA ASP A 48 27.20 15.54 -5.87
C ASP A 48 28.04 14.98 -4.73
N SER A 49 28.69 15.84 -3.94
CA SER A 49 29.44 15.40 -2.77
C SER A 49 28.52 14.81 -1.68
N CYS A 50 27.31 15.34 -1.55
CA CYS A 50 26.30 14.81 -0.64
C CYS A 50 25.76 13.44 -1.09
N CYS A 51 25.54 13.27 -2.40
CA CYS A 51 25.25 11.95 -2.99
C CYS A 51 26.35 10.93 -2.68
N ALA A 52 27.62 11.29 -2.92
CA ALA A 52 28.74 10.38 -2.69
C ALA A 52 28.84 9.94 -1.21
N LEU A 53 28.58 10.85 -0.27
CA LEU A 53 28.50 10.53 1.16
C LEU A 53 27.33 9.57 1.47
N CYS A 54 26.19 9.76 0.82
CA CYS A 54 25.06 8.85 0.97
C CYS A 54 25.39 7.45 0.42
N GLN A 55 25.98 7.35 -0.77
CA GLN A 55 26.37 6.08 -1.37
C GLN A 55 27.41 5.29 -0.54
N GLN A 56 28.27 5.99 0.20
CA GLN A 56 29.24 5.36 1.11
C GLN A 56 28.61 4.85 2.41
N ASN A 57 27.43 5.35 2.76
CA ASN A 57 26.71 4.94 3.96
C ASN A 57 25.61 3.94 3.58
N SER A 58 25.81 2.66 3.91
CA SER A 58 24.85 1.59 3.58
C SER A 58 23.46 1.78 4.21
N ALA A 59 23.36 2.57 5.27
CA ALA A 59 22.11 2.95 5.90
C ALA A 59 21.45 4.17 5.24
N CYS A 60 22.16 4.91 4.39
CA CYS A 60 21.60 6.06 3.70
C CYS A 60 20.72 5.62 2.53
N ALA A 61 19.48 6.10 2.56
CA ALA A 61 18.48 5.96 1.54
C ALA A 61 18.42 7.24 0.70
N ALA A 62 18.20 8.38 1.35
CA ALA A 62 18.12 9.68 0.69
C ALA A 62 19.11 10.67 1.30
N TYR A 63 19.33 11.77 0.60
CA TYR A 63 20.04 12.90 1.16
C TYR A 63 19.33 14.20 0.86
N LYS A 64 19.51 15.17 1.77
CA LYS A 64 19.07 16.55 1.60
C LYS A 64 20.30 17.45 1.62
N TRP A 65 20.37 18.39 0.68
CA TRP A 65 21.45 19.34 0.57
C TRP A 65 20.89 20.77 0.51
N ASN A 66 21.54 21.71 1.18
CA ASN A 66 21.25 23.14 1.01
C ASN A 66 22.55 23.95 0.94
N SER A 67 22.46 25.14 0.34
CA SER A 67 23.61 26.03 0.11
C SER A 67 24.03 26.85 1.34
N THR A 68 23.33 26.68 2.46
CA THR A 68 23.60 27.41 3.71
C THR A 68 25.00 27.06 4.24
N SER A 69 25.73 28.07 4.74
CA SER A 69 27.07 27.91 5.35
C SER A 69 28.12 27.22 4.48
N GLY A 70 28.06 27.42 3.16
CA GLY A 70 29.02 26.80 2.21
C GLY A 70 28.65 25.37 1.78
N GLY A 71 27.45 24.89 2.14
CA GLY A 71 26.93 23.59 1.76
C GLY A 71 26.76 22.65 2.95
N THR A 72 25.52 22.33 3.30
CA THR A 72 25.20 21.36 4.36
C THR A 72 24.50 20.14 3.77
N CYS A 73 25.02 18.94 4.07
CA CYS A 73 24.45 17.67 3.66
C CYS A 73 23.84 16.94 4.86
N PHE A 74 22.62 16.44 4.68
CA PHE A 74 21.90 15.61 5.64
C PHE A 74 21.68 14.24 5.00
N LEU A 75 22.22 13.19 5.64
CA LEU A 75 21.98 11.81 5.24
C LEU A 75 20.74 11.27 5.95
N LEU A 76 19.91 10.56 5.20
CA LEU A 76 18.59 10.12 5.61
C LEU A 76 18.54 8.62 5.42
N ASP A 77 18.07 7.90 6.43
CA ASP A 77 17.99 6.44 6.43
C ASP A 77 16.63 5.90 5.93
N ASP A 78 15.80 6.81 5.45
CA ASP A 78 14.59 6.55 4.68
C ASP A 78 14.33 7.74 3.72
N TYR A 79 13.59 7.46 2.65
CA TYR A 79 13.20 8.41 1.62
C TYR A 79 11.94 9.18 2.03
N GLN A 80 11.83 9.63 3.29
CA GLN A 80 10.57 10.18 3.83
C GLN A 80 9.90 11.14 2.84
N PRO A 81 8.57 11.25 2.83
CA PRO A 81 7.84 11.90 1.76
C PRO A 81 8.37 13.30 1.45
N LEU A 82 8.62 13.53 0.16
CA LEU A 82 9.13 14.78 -0.37
C LEU A 82 8.09 15.89 -0.18
N TYR A 83 8.47 17.01 0.42
CA TYR A 83 7.63 18.21 0.49
C TYR A 83 8.36 19.44 -0.07
N VAL A 84 7.60 20.42 -0.54
CA VAL A 84 8.16 21.66 -1.10
C VAL A 84 8.89 22.45 -0.01
N SER A 85 10.16 22.76 -0.24
CA SER A 85 11.03 23.53 0.64
C SER A 85 12.02 24.35 -0.19
N ASN A 86 11.83 25.67 -0.25
CA ASN A 86 12.67 26.53 -1.08
C ASN A 86 14.14 26.50 -0.62
N GLY A 87 15.06 26.27 -1.56
CA GLY A 87 16.50 26.28 -1.30
C GLY A 87 17.10 24.96 -0.84
N GLU A 88 16.31 23.89 -0.74
CA GLU A 88 16.79 22.54 -0.47
C GLU A 88 16.73 21.68 -1.76
N THR A 89 17.74 20.83 -1.94
CA THR A 89 17.79 19.81 -3.00
C THR A 89 17.84 18.45 -2.34
N VAL A 90 16.93 17.56 -2.72
CA VAL A 90 16.91 16.18 -2.25
C VAL A 90 17.37 15.25 -3.35
N GLY A 91 18.23 14.30 -3.03
CA GLY A 91 18.51 13.16 -3.90
C GLY A 91 18.08 11.86 -3.27
N VAL A 92 17.44 11.04 -4.09
CA VAL A 92 17.05 9.67 -3.75
C VAL A 92 18.13 8.77 -4.33
N THR A 93 18.83 8.02 -3.48
CA THR A 93 19.78 7.02 -3.98
C THR A 93 19.04 5.73 -4.36
N THR A 94 19.63 4.92 -5.22
CA THR A 94 19.17 3.53 -5.35
C THR A 94 19.42 2.83 -4.02
N PRO A 95 18.42 2.12 -3.44
CA PRO A 95 18.63 1.38 -2.20
C PRO A 95 19.88 0.50 -2.32
N SER A 96 20.72 0.49 -1.28
CA SER A 96 21.79 -0.50 -1.19
C SER A 96 21.19 -1.91 -1.35
N SER A 97 21.97 -2.88 -1.84
CA SER A 97 21.46 -4.24 -2.09
C SER A 97 20.84 -4.89 -0.85
N ALA A 98 21.20 -4.45 0.35
CA ALA A 98 20.62 -4.88 1.63
C ALA A 98 19.23 -4.26 1.91
N ASN A 99 18.94 -3.08 1.36
CA ASN A 99 17.67 -2.37 1.54
C ASN A 99 16.70 -2.54 0.37
N ALA A 100 17.10 -3.24 -0.69
CA ALA A 100 16.25 -3.52 -1.84
C ALA A 100 15.17 -4.55 -1.50
N TYR A 101 13.94 -4.30 -1.96
CA TYR A 101 12.85 -5.27 -1.91
C TYR A 101 13.07 -6.38 -2.94
N VAL A 102 12.76 -7.62 -2.58
CA VAL A 102 12.85 -8.78 -3.46
C VAL A 102 11.56 -9.58 -3.37
N LEU A 103 11.01 -9.97 -4.53
CA LEU A 103 9.79 -10.76 -4.60
C LEU A 103 9.96 -12.05 -3.79
N THR A 104 9.10 -12.20 -2.78
CA THR A 104 9.15 -13.34 -1.85
C THR A 104 7.95 -14.24 -2.01
N LYS A 105 6.76 -13.68 -2.25
CA LYS A 105 5.55 -14.45 -2.54
C LYS A 105 4.68 -13.78 -3.60
N SER A 106 4.15 -14.57 -4.53
CA SER A 106 3.20 -14.15 -5.56
C SER A 106 1.90 -14.91 -5.36
N TYR A 107 0.78 -14.19 -5.45
CA TYR A 107 -0.58 -14.69 -5.43
C TYR A 107 -1.23 -14.22 -6.73
N ASP A 108 -1.43 -15.13 -7.67
CA ASP A 108 -1.97 -14.82 -8.99
C ASP A 108 -2.79 -15.99 -9.54
N SER A 109 -3.27 -15.88 -10.77
CA SER A 109 -4.14 -16.90 -11.37
C SER A 109 -3.51 -18.29 -11.48
N SER A 110 -2.18 -18.44 -11.33
CA SER A 110 -1.51 -19.74 -11.36
C SER A 110 -1.61 -20.52 -10.05
N ASN A 111 -1.86 -19.84 -8.92
CA ASN A 111 -1.84 -20.47 -7.60
C ASN A 111 -2.98 -20.04 -6.66
N TRP A 112 -3.82 -19.07 -7.03
CA TRP A 112 -4.90 -18.56 -6.17
C TRP A 112 -5.83 -19.66 -5.64
N LEU A 113 -6.07 -20.68 -6.45
CA LEU A 113 -6.94 -21.81 -6.15
C LEU A 113 -6.18 -23.01 -5.55
N ASN A 114 -4.93 -22.86 -5.12
CA ASN A 114 -4.23 -23.91 -4.38
C ASN A 114 -4.70 -23.92 -2.91
N ASP A 115 -4.71 -25.10 -2.26
CA ASP A 115 -5.18 -25.25 -0.88
C ASP A 115 -4.24 -24.60 0.15
N ASP A 116 -2.97 -24.39 -0.20
CA ASP A 116 -1.93 -23.80 0.64
C ASP A 116 -1.81 -22.27 0.50
N THR A 117 -2.70 -21.65 -0.27
CA THR A 117 -2.62 -20.24 -0.64
C THR A 117 -3.55 -19.39 0.22
N PHE A 118 -4.85 -19.72 0.25
CA PHE A 118 -5.86 -19.07 1.07
C PHE A 118 -6.78 -20.09 1.74
N SER A 119 -7.13 -19.82 3.00
CA SER A 119 -8.29 -20.43 3.65
C SER A 119 -9.56 -19.66 3.30
N TYR A 120 -10.69 -20.37 3.25
CA TYR A 120 -12.01 -19.81 2.96
C TYR A 120 -12.82 -19.80 4.25
N ALA A 121 -13.35 -18.65 4.62
CA ALA A 121 -14.25 -18.57 5.77
C ALA A 121 -15.53 -19.38 5.49
N ASN A 122 -16.07 -20.00 6.53
CA ASN A 122 -17.38 -20.65 6.51
C ASN A 122 -18.19 -20.12 7.70
N SER A 123 -18.73 -18.92 7.53
CA SER A 123 -19.35 -18.13 8.59
C SER A 123 -20.35 -17.13 8.01
N ASN A 124 -21.17 -16.54 8.88
CA ASN A 124 -22.04 -15.42 8.48
C ASN A 124 -21.28 -14.10 8.64
N GLY A 125 -21.49 -13.18 7.69
CA GLY A 125 -21.17 -11.76 7.82
C GLY A 125 -22.38 -10.96 8.30
N ASP A 126 -22.52 -9.71 7.85
CA ASP A 126 -23.67 -8.86 8.20
C ASP A 126 -24.96 -9.31 7.49
N PHE A 127 -25.02 -9.17 6.16
CA PHE A 127 -26.05 -9.79 5.30
C PHE A 127 -25.43 -10.69 4.23
N THR A 128 -24.34 -11.35 4.61
CA THR A 128 -23.51 -12.20 3.74
C THR A 128 -23.36 -13.59 4.35
N VAL A 129 -23.28 -14.62 3.49
CA VAL A 129 -22.87 -15.97 3.88
C VAL A 129 -21.53 -16.26 3.20
N TYR A 130 -20.46 -16.33 3.98
CA TYR A 130 -19.16 -16.73 3.45
C TYR A 130 -19.13 -18.23 3.26
N VAL A 131 -18.94 -18.67 2.02
CA VAL A 131 -18.98 -20.08 1.66
C VAL A 131 -17.58 -20.69 1.50
N ASP A 132 -17.49 -21.99 1.74
CA ASP A 132 -16.25 -22.75 1.54
C ASP A 132 -15.81 -22.74 0.06
N LYS A 133 -14.55 -23.14 -0.18
CA LYS A 133 -13.93 -23.16 -1.51
C LYS A 133 -14.69 -23.98 -2.56
N ASN A 134 -15.21 -25.15 -2.20
CA ASN A 134 -15.92 -26.01 -3.14
C ASN A 134 -17.23 -25.35 -3.57
N THR A 135 -17.95 -24.81 -2.60
CA THR A 135 -19.18 -24.04 -2.84
C THR A 135 -18.88 -22.79 -3.68
N ALA A 136 -17.89 -21.98 -3.31
CA ALA A 136 -17.46 -20.80 -4.05
C ALA A 136 -17.09 -21.12 -5.51
N THR A 137 -16.33 -22.18 -5.74
CA THR A 137 -15.90 -22.59 -7.09
C THR A 137 -17.09 -23.10 -7.91
N SER A 138 -17.95 -23.94 -7.33
CA SER A 138 -19.12 -24.50 -8.02
C SER A 138 -20.14 -23.44 -8.41
N LYS A 139 -20.29 -22.40 -7.57
CA LYS A 139 -21.14 -21.23 -7.84
C LYS A 139 -20.45 -20.16 -8.69
N GLY A 140 -19.17 -20.34 -9.03
CA GLY A 140 -18.41 -19.37 -9.82
C GLY A 140 -18.09 -18.05 -9.10
N LEU A 141 -18.19 -18.03 -7.76
CA LEU A 141 -17.85 -16.89 -6.91
C LEU A 141 -16.35 -16.68 -6.81
N VAL A 142 -15.55 -17.75 -6.99
CA VAL A 142 -14.09 -17.65 -7.20
C VAL A 142 -13.69 -18.47 -8.40
N LYS A 143 -12.92 -17.85 -9.30
CA LYS A 143 -12.40 -18.50 -10.50
C LYS A 143 -11.20 -17.74 -11.06
N THR A 144 -10.42 -18.39 -11.91
CA THR A 144 -9.41 -17.74 -12.72
C THR A 144 -9.93 -17.60 -14.16
N GLN A 145 -9.71 -16.44 -14.76
CA GLN A 145 -10.14 -16.14 -16.13
C GLN A 145 -9.15 -15.18 -16.78
N ASN A 146 -8.68 -15.52 -17.99
CA ASN A 146 -7.77 -14.69 -18.78
C ASN A 146 -6.52 -14.22 -18.01
N GLY A 147 -5.94 -15.11 -17.20
CA GLY A 147 -4.74 -14.80 -16.39
C GLY A 147 -5.02 -13.96 -15.13
N LYS A 148 -6.28 -13.67 -14.81
CA LYS A 148 -6.71 -12.91 -13.62
C LYS A 148 -7.53 -13.76 -12.68
N VAL A 149 -7.71 -13.29 -11.46
CA VAL A 149 -8.55 -13.93 -10.45
C VAL A 149 -9.82 -13.10 -10.27
N TYR A 150 -10.96 -13.77 -10.34
CA TYR A 150 -12.27 -13.23 -9.97
C TYR A 150 -12.63 -13.75 -8.57
N VAL A 151 -13.02 -12.84 -7.67
CA VAL A 151 -13.58 -13.15 -6.34
C VAL A 151 -14.80 -12.26 -6.14
N GLY A 152 -15.99 -12.82 -5.95
CA GLY A 152 -17.20 -12.01 -5.88
C GLY A 152 -18.34 -12.62 -5.07
N MET A 153 -19.49 -11.99 -5.24
CA MET A 153 -20.75 -12.31 -4.56
C MET A 153 -21.76 -12.94 -5.53
N ASP A 154 -22.68 -13.74 -5.01
CA ASP A 154 -23.81 -14.25 -5.80
C ASP A 154 -24.64 -13.08 -6.32
N ASN A 155 -24.78 -12.97 -7.63
CA ASN A 155 -25.53 -11.92 -8.31
C ASN A 155 -26.72 -12.46 -9.13
N THR A 156 -27.20 -13.66 -8.80
CA THR A 156 -28.26 -14.36 -9.54
C THR A 156 -29.43 -14.81 -8.66
N THR A 157 -29.17 -15.19 -7.40
CA THR A 157 -30.19 -15.79 -6.54
C THR A 157 -31.07 -14.72 -5.87
N VAL A 158 -32.39 -14.84 -6.04
CA VAL A 158 -33.38 -14.14 -5.21
C VAL A 158 -33.52 -14.88 -3.89
N LEU A 159 -33.34 -14.17 -2.78
CA LEU A 159 -33.40 -14.76 -1.44
C LEU A 159 -34.85 -14.71 -0.91
N PRO A 160 -35.39 -15.81 -0.37
CA PRO A 160 -36.75 -15.82 0.20
C PRO A 160 -36.79 -15.02 1.52
N TRP A 161 -37.45 -13.86 1.49
CA TRP A 161 -37.57 -12.97 2.66
C TRP A 161 -38.27 -13.58 3.88
N ASN A 162 -39.16 -14.55 3.67
CA ASN A 162 -39.90 -15.22 4.76
C ASN A 162 -39.16 -16.44 5.35
N ASP A 163 -37.95 -16.76 4.87
CA ASP A 163 -37.16 -17.86 5.37
C ASP A 163 -36.01 -17.36 6.24
N THR A 164 -36.24 -17.38 7.55
CA THR A 164 -35.22 -16.99 8.55
C THR A 164 -33.99 -17.90 8.59
N SER A 165 -33.98 -19.03 7.86
CA SER A 165 -32.79 -19.86 7.67
C SER A 165 -31.82 -19.27 6.64
N VAL A 166 -32.29 -18.41 5.74
CA VAL A 166 -31.44 -17.67 4.79
C VAL A 166 -30.82 -16.49 5.52
N LYS A 167 -29.50 -16.55 5.71
CA LYS A 167 -28.75 -15.57 6.52
C LYS A 167 -28.22 -14.39 5.73
N GLY A 168 -28.14 -14.50 4.41
CA GLY A 168 -27.58 -13.48 3.56
C GLY A 168 -27.25 -14.01 2.17
N ARG A 169 -26.60 -13.16 1.39
CA ARG A 169 -26.14 -13.47 0.03
C ARG A 169 -24.78 -14.16 0.08
N ASP A 170 -24.59 -15.21 -0.71
CA ASP A 170 -23.30 -15.92 -0.70
C ASP A 170 -22.18 -15.02 -1.23
N ALA A 171 -21.05 -14.99 -0.54
CA ALA A 171 -19.83 -14.34 -0.98
C ALA A 171 -18.60 -15.09 -0.46
N VAL A 172 -17.42 -14.51 -0.64
CA VAL A 172 -16.15 -15.11 -0.25
C VAL A 172 -15.35 -14.18 0.64
N ARG A 173 -14.83 -14.74 1.74
CA ARG A 173 -13.79 -14.17 2.57
C ARG A 173 -12.59 -15.10 2.58
N LEU A 174 -11.45 -14.59 2.13
CA LEU A 174 -10.19 -15.31 2.01
C LEU A 174 -9.22 -14.80 3.06
N ASN A 175 -8.57 -15.72 3.77
CA ASN A 175 -7.45 -15.38 4.65
C ASN A 175 -6.19 -16.08 4.15
N SER A 176 -5.07 -15.36 4.02
CA SER A 176 -3.81 -15.97 3.57
C SER A 176 -3.38 -17.08 4.52
N ILE A 177 -2.86 -18.17 3.98
CA ILE A 177 -2.28 -19.23 4.84
C ILE A 177 -0.97 -18.74 5.47
N SER A 178 -0.14 -18.07 4.67
CA SER A 178 1.06 -17.41 5.19
C SER A 178 0.71 -16.18 5.99
N THR A 179 1.55 -15.90 6.98
CA THR A 179 1.44 -14.72 7.83
C THR A 179 2.68 -13.85 7.69
N TYR A 180 2.58 -12.58 8.07
CA TYR A 180 3.59 -11.57 7.77
C TYR A 180 3.83 -10.63 8.93
N ASN A 181 5.07 -10.19 9.11
CA ASN A 181 5.41 -9.27 10.19
C ASN A 181 6.09 -7.97 9.72
N ALA A 182 6.32 -7.84 8.41
CA ALA A 182 6.88 -6.68 7.73
C ALA A 182 6.74 -6.89 6.21
N GLY A 183 7.20 -5.92 5.42
CA GLY A 183 7.42 -6.10 3.98
C GLY A 183 6.73 -5.05 3.13
N LEU A 184 6.75 -5.26 1.82
CA LEU A 184 6.02 -4.48 0.84
C LEU A 184 4.97 -5.39 0.19
N PHE A 185 3.71 -4.96 0.24
CA PHE A 185 2.55 -5.68 -0.26
C PHE A 185 1.97 -4.88 -1.41
N ILE A 186 1.75 -5.52 -2.56
CA ILE A 186 1.21 -4.86 -3.75
C ILE A 186 0.01 -5.66 -4.25
N LEU A 187 -1.18 -5.08 -4.09
CA LEU A 187 -2.42 -5.58 -4.67
C LEU A 187 -2.72 -4.80 -5.96
N ASN A 188 -2.64 -5.49 -7.09
CA ASN A 188 -2.93 -4.91 -8.42
C ASN A 188 -4.30 -5.41 -8.91
N LEU A 189 -5.21 -4.47 -9.19
CA LEU A 189 -6.60 -4.73 -9.50
C LEU A 189 -6.99 -4.03 -10.80
N ASP A 190 -7.78 -4.73 -11.61
CA ASP A 190 -8.57 -4.10 -12.67
C ASP A 190 -9.93 -3.63 -12.15
N HIS A 191 -10.44 -4.26 -11.09
CA HIS A 191 -11.77 -4.03 -10.55
C HIS A 191 -11.82 -4.36 -9.06
N MET A 192 -12.58 -3.59 -8.31
CA MET A 192 -12.97 -3.87 -6.93
C MET A 192 -14.50 -3.92 -6.79
N PRO A 193 -15.03 -4.65 -5.80
CA PRO A 193 -16.47 -4.73 -5.58
C PRO A 193 -17.11 -3.36 -5.40
N THR A 194 -18.26 -3.16 -6.03
CA THR A 194 -19.13 -2.01 -5.84
C THR A 194 -20.59 -2.41 -6.03
N GLY A 195 -21.51 -1.58 -5.58
CA GLY A 195 -22.95 -1.83 -5.67
C GLY A 195 -23.69 -1.43 -4.39
N PRO A 196 -25.04 -1.33 -4.42
CA PRO A 196 -25.80 -0.85 -3.28
C PRO A 196 -25.58 -1.69 -2.02
N GLY A 197 -25.10 -1.06 -0.95
CA GLY A 197 -24.85 -1.72 0.33
C GLY A 197 -23.59 -2.58 0.40
N VAL A 198 -22.83 -2.71 -0.69
CA VAL A 198 -21.59 -3.50 -0.71
C VAL A 198 -20.53 -2.85 0.17
N LEU A 199 -19.80 -3.68 0.92
CA LEU A 199 -18.60 -3.32 1.65
C LEU A 199 -17.40 -4.06 1.06
N THR A 200 -16.37 -3.28 0.74
CA THR A 200 -15.16 -3.78 0.09
C THR A 200 -13.98 -3.63 1.02
N GLU A 201 -13.32 -4.75 1.36
CA GLU A 201 -12.25 -4.77 2.36
C GLU A 201 -11.06 -5.66 1.96
N PHE A 202 -9.86 -5.10 2.12
CA PHE A 202 -8.59 -5.80 2.12
C PHE A 202 -7.71 -5.26 3.25
N TRP A 203 -7.41 -6.12 4.20
CA TRP A 203 -6.78 -5.76 5.47
C TRP A 203 -5.83 -6.84 5.96
N MET A 204 -5.10 -6.54 7.03
CA MET A 204 -4.23 -7.48 7.72
C MET A 204 -4.50 -7.42 9.22
N SER A 205 -4.52 -8.56 9.91
CA SER A 205 -4.70 -8.58 11.37
C SER A 205 -3.93 -9.67 12.10
N GLY A 206 -3.56 -9.39 13.35
CA GLY A 206 -3.07 -10.39 14.29
C GLY A 206 -4.19 -11.31 14.80
N PRO A 207 -3.86 -12.53 15.27
CA PRO A 207 -4.85 -13.47 15.77
C PRO A 207 -5.58 -13.03 17.06
N ASN A 208 -4.98 -12.16 17.88
CA ASN A 208 -5.62 -11.60 19.08
C ASN A 208 -6.02 -10.13 18.87
N TRP A 209 -7.09 -9.90 18.12
CA TRP A 209 -7.59 -8.56 17.84
C TRP A 209 -8.24 -7.89 19.07
N PRO A 210 -8.04 -6.57 19.31
CA PRO A 210 -7.15 -5.66 18.57
C PRO A 210 -5.73 -5.58 19.17
N ASN A 211 -5.42 -6.40 20.19
CA ASN A 211 -4.16 -6.35 20.94
C ASN A 211 -2.92 -6.68 20.08
N GLU A 212 -3.12 -7.34 18.94
CA GLU A 212 -2.06 -7.68 18.00
C GLU A 212 -2.15 -6.90 16.68
N GLY A 213 -3.01 -5.89 16.65
CA GLY A 213 -3.11 -4.92 15.58
C GLY A 213 -3.93 -5.38 14.39
N GLU A 214 -4.43 -4.38 13.68
CA GLU A 214 -5.05 -4.51 12.37
C GLU A 214 -4.70 -3.30 11.49
N ILE A 215 -4.50 -3.57 10.20
CA ILE A 215 -4.11 -2.62 9.17
C ILE A 215 -5.11 -2.75 8.02
N ASP A 216 -6.04 -1.81 7.93
CA ASP A 216 -6.98 -1.70 6.81
C ASP A 216 -6.30 -0.96 5.66
N ILE A 217 -5.83 -1.73 4.68
CA ILE A 217 -5.18 -1.17 3.48
C ILE A 217 -6.24 -0.56 2.56
N LEU A 218 -7.40 -1.20 2.51
CA LEU A 218 -8.53 -0.80 1.71
C LEU A 218 -9.82 -1.15 2.45
N GLN A 219 -10.65 -0.14 2.73
CA GLN A 219 -11.94 -0.29 3.39
C GLN A 219 -12.90 0.83 2.99
N GLY A 220 -14.14 0.47 2.71
CA GLY A 220 -15.23 1.44 2.66
C GLY A 220 -16.51 0.90 2.03
N PRO A 221 -17.67 1.43 2.43
CA PRO A 221 -18.95 1.09 1.83
C PRO A 221 -19.03 1.70 0.43
N ALA A 222 -19.82 1.09 -0.45
CA ALA A 222 -19.95 1.47 -1.85
C ALA A 222 -20.40 2.92 -2.10
N ASN A 223 -21.01 3.57 -1.10
CA ASN A 223 -21.42 4.97 -1.17
C ASN A 223 -20.29 5.99 -0.91
N LYS A 224 -19.10 5.54 -0.48
CA LYS A 224 -17.89 6.38 -0.42
C LYS A 224 -17.15 6.27 -1.77
N ASN A 225 -16.69 7.40 -2.33
CA ASN A 225 -15.86 7.42 -3.54
C ASN A 225 -14.35 7.55 -3.22
N PHE A 226 -13.97 7.38 -1.97
CA PHE A 226 -12.59 7.38 -1.49
C PHE A 226 -12.38 6.19 -0.54
N ASN A 227 -11.13 5.73 -0.47
CA ASN A 227 -10.70 4.67 0.43
C ASN A 227 -10.51 5.23 1.85
N THR A 228 -10.89 4.47 2.88
CA THR A 228 -10.53 4.77 4.28
C THR A 228 -9.43 3.80 4.69
N ILE A 229 -8.26 4.32 5.06
CA ILE A 229 -7.09 3.52 5.46
C ILE A 229 -6.95 3.68 6.97
N THR A 230 -7.04 2.58 7.73
CA THR A 230 -7.21 2.65 9.18
C THR A 230 -6.27 1.70 9.89
N LEU A 231 -5.75 2.10 11.06
CA LEU A 231 -5.12 1.18 11.99
C LEU A 231 -5.97 1.00 13.24
N HIS A 232 -6.05 -0.23 13.72
CA HIS A 232 -6.75 -0.62 14.93
C HIS A 232 -5.77 -1.28 15.90
N THR A 233 -5.76 -0.83 17.15
CA THR A 233 -4.86 -1.34 18.20
C THR A 233 -5.56 -1.43 19.57
N ASP A 234 -4.87 -2.00 20.54
CA ASP A 234 -5.08 -1.73 21.97
C ASP A 234 -4.57 -0.32 22.38
N GLU A 235 -4.62 -0.01 23.67
CA GLU A 235 -4.26 1.30 24.20
C GLU A 235 -2.77 1.61 24.02
N GLY A 236 -2.42 2.87 23.72
CA GLY A 236 -1.02 3.32 23.68
C GLY A 236 -0.45 3.62 22.29
N CYS A 237 -1.26 3.50 21.24
CA CYS A 237 -0.88 3.90 19.88
C CYS A 237 -1.64 5.17 19.45
N THR A 238 -0.93 6.28 19.24
CA THR A 238 -1.50 7.54 18.76
C THR A 238 -0.56 8.23 17.76
N MET A 239 -1.12 8.58 16.62
CA MET A 239 -0.44 9.32 15.56
C MET A 239 -0.35 10.81 15.91
N GLN A 240 0.71 11.46 15.44
CA GLN A 240 0.85 12.90 15.55
C GLN A 240 0.06 13.55 14.42
N VAL A 241 -0.91 14.41 14.74
CA VAL A 241 -1.75 15.09 13.72
C VAL A 241 -0.90 15.90 12.73
N SER A 242 0.25 16.43 13.19
CA SER A 242 1.24 17.14 12.36
C SER A 242 1.94 16.28 11.30
N ASP A 243 1.74 14.96 11.33
CA ASP A 243 2.26 14.02 10.32
C ASP A 243 1.48 14.10 9.00
N ASN A 244 0.43 14.93 8.92
CA ASN A 244 -0.33 15.22 7.69
C ASN A 244 0.51 15.72 6.51
N ILE A 245 1.73 16.18 6.76
CA ILE A 245 2.70 16.57 5.73
C ILE A 245 3.36 15.38 5.04
N TYR A 246 3.21 14.16 5.57
CA TYR A 246 3.83 12.94 5.05
C TYR A 246 2.88 12.13 4.17
N PHE A 247 1.65 12.59 3.96
CA PHE A 247 0.69 11.85 3.16
C PHE A 247 -0.25 12.78 2.38
N THR A 248 -0.81 12.28 1.29
CA THR A 248 -1.72 13.03 0.40
C THR A 248 -3.19 12.95 0.83
N GLY A 249 -3.56 11.96 1.63
CA GLY A 249 -4.89 11.83 2.22
C GLY A 249 -5.17 12.89 3.29
N SER A 250 -6.31 12.76 3.95
CA SER A 250 -6.72 13.61 5.07
C SER A 250 -7.08 12.75 6.27
N TRP A 251 -6.76 13.20 7.48
CA TRP A 251 -7.24 12.54 8.68
C TRP A 251 -8.77 12.42 8.65
N GLU A 252 -9.28 11.22 8.92
CA GLU A 252 -10.70 11.04 9.14
C GLU A 252 -11.13 11.90 10.34
N ILE A 253 -12.31 12.53 10.25
CA ILE A 253 -12.83 13.38 11.32
C ILE A 253 -13.76 12.58 12.25
N GLN A 254 -13.29 12.38 13.48
CA GLN A 254 -13.95 11.69 14.56
C GLN A 254 -14.40 12.72 15.62
N ASN A 255 -15.72 12.87 15.85
CA ASN A 255 -16.27 13.87 16.79
C ASN A 255 -15.70 15.29 16.62
N ASN A 256 -15.62 15.78 15.37
CA ASN A 256 -15.05 17.09 15.00
C ASN A 256 -13.55 17.26 15.29
N LYS A 257 -12.79 16.16 15.41
CA LYS A 257 -11.33 16.15 15.56
C LYS A 257 -10.69 15.12 14.63
N PRO A 258 -9.40 15.27 14.25
CA PRO A 258 -8.67 14.22 13.57
C PRO A 258 -8.66 12.91 14.37
N GLY A 259 -9.09 11.81 13.76
CA GLY A 259 -9.05 10.45 14.29
C GLY A 259 -7.63 9.90 14.26
N ALA A 260 -6.78 10.40 15.15
CA ALA A 260 -5.36 10.05 15.19
C ALA A 260 -5.01 8.98 16.25
N ASN A 261 -5.94 8.59 17.13
CA ASN A 261 -5.70 7.56 18.13
C ASN A 261 -6.12 6.19 17.59
N CYS A 262 -5.19 5.24 17.49
CA CYS A 262 -5.45 3.95 16.86
C CYS A 262 -6.15 2.96 17.81
N TRP A 263 -6.26 3.32 19.09
CA TRP A 263 -6.97 2.50 20.06
C TRP A 263 -8.47 2.48 19.80
N ASN A 264 -9.04 1.27 19.68
CA ASN A 264 -10.47 1.08 19.44
C ASN A 264 -11.40 1.66 20.50
N ASN A 265 -10.91 1.87 21.73
CA ASN A 265 -11.69 2.48 22.81
C ASN A 265 -11.17 3.87 23.20
N ALA A 266 -10.51 4.56 22.27
CA ALA A 266 -9.95 5.89 22.50
C ALA A 266 -11.02 6.90 22.96
N PRO A 267 -10.80 7.59 24.10
CA PRO A 267 -11.68 8.66 24.55
C PRO A 267 -11.82 9.77 23.50
N GLY A 268 -13.06 10.11 23.15
CA GLY A 268 -13.35 11.18 22.20
C GLY A 268 -13.39 10.75 20.72
N GLN A 269 -13.21 9.47 20.41
CA GLN A 269 -13.48 8.90 19.07
C GLN A 269 -14.71 8.00 19.14
N TYR A 270 -15.29 7.64 17.98
CA TYR A 270 -16.31 6.59 17.96
C TYR A 270 -15.67 5.24 18.36
N ALA A 271 -16.47 4.36 18.96
CA ALA A 271 -16.02 3.02 19.31
C ALA A 271 -15.58 2.28 18.03
N TYR A 272 -14.44 1.60 18.11
CA TYR A 272 -13.84 0.86 16.99
C TYR A 272 -13.43 1.73 15.80
N ALA A 273 -13.28 3.05 15.98
CA ALA A 273 -12.87 3.93 14.88
C ALA A 273 -11.42 3.72 14.43
N GLY A 274 -10.52 3.34 15.36
CA GLY A 274 -9.09 3.34 15.08
C GLY A 274 -8.57 4.73 14.69
N CYS A 275 -7.43 4.75 13.99
CA CYS A 275 -6.86 5.98 13.42
C CYS A 275 -6.92 5.92 11.89
N GLY A 276 -7.79 6.73 11.30
CA GLY A 276 -8.14 6.68 9.89
C GLY A 276 -7.55 7.83 9.07
N ILE A 277 -7.12 7.53 7.84
CA ILE A 277 -6.76 8.50 6.80
C ILE A 277 -7.62 8.21 5.55
N GLU A 278 -8.37 9.21 5.12
CA GLU A 278 -9.21 9.17 3.91
C GLU A 278 -8.37 9.54 2.68
N ALA A 279 -8.39 8.67 1.66
CA ALA A 279 -7.74 8.91 0.38
C ALA A 279 -8.44 10.03 -0.41
N PRO A 280 -7.80 10.59 -1.46
CA PRO A 280 -8.47 11.53 -2.36
C PRO A 280 -9.75 10.96 -2.99
N ASN A 281 -10.72 11.82 -3.26
CA ASN A 281 -11.97 11.44 -3.94
C ASN A 281 -11.74 10.79 -5.30
N ASN A 282 -12.69 9.94 -5.70
CA ASN A 282 -12.69 9.17 -6.95
C ASN A 282 -11.53 8.18 -7.10
N THR A 283 -10.96 7.73 -5.99
CA THR A 283 -9.89 6.71 -5.96
C THR A 283 -10.35 5.36 -5.44
N PHE A 284 -11.66 5.17 -5.30
CA PHE A 284 -12.27 3.99 -4.70
C PHE A 284 -13.63 3.68 -5.33
N ASN A 285 -14.10 2.43 -5.17
CA ASN A 285 -15.35 1.92 -5.72
C ASN A 285 -15.51 2.26 -7.22
N THR A 286 -16.66 2.83 -7.60
CA THR A 286 -16.98 3.16 -8.99
C THR A 286 -15.93 4.04 -9.67
N GLY A 287 -15.34 5.00 -8.96
CA GLY A 287 -14.30 5.88 -9.54
C GLY A 287 -13.03 5.11 -9.91
N PHE A 288 -12.62 4.17 -9.06
CA PHE A 288 -11.49 3.28 -9.33
C PHE A 288 -11.75 2.36 -10.53
N ASN A 289 -12.94 1.73 -10.56
CA ASN A 289 -13.31 0.82 -11.65
C ASN A 289 -13.42 1.56 -12.99
N GLN A 290 -14.01 2.77 -13.01
CA GLN A 290 -14.13 3.60 -14.21
C GLN A 290 -12.78 4.08 -14.75
N ALA A 291 -11.77 4.23 -13.90
CA ALA A 291 -10.41 4.56 -14.33
C ALA A 291 -9.67 3.36 -14.95
N GLY A 292 -10.24 2.16 -14.91
CA GLY A 292 -9.59 0.93 -15.36
C GLY A 292 -8.74 0.27 -14.28
N GLY A 293 -9.03 0.53 -13.01
CA GLY A 293 -8.36 -0.07 -11.88
C GLY A 293 -7.12 0.69 -11.42
N GLY A 294 -6.18 -0.05 -10.82
CA GLY A 294 -5.05 0.55 -10.11
C GLY A 294 -4.34 -0.41 -9.15
N VAL A 295 -3.59 0.17 -8.22
CA VAL A 295 -2.72 -0.54 -7.28
C VAL A 295 -2.87 0.03 -5.88
N PHE A 296 -3.05 -0.86 -4.91
CA PHE A 296 -2.88 -0.58 -3.49
C PHE A 296 -1.56 -1.19 -3.03
N ALA A 297 -0.65 -0.35 -2.53
CA ALA A 297 0.64 -0.80 -2.04
C ALA A 297 0.83 -0.40 -0.58
N MET A 298 1.20 -1.34 0.28
CA MET A 298 1.55 -1.09 1.68
C MET A 298 3.01 -1.42 1.92
N GLU A 299 3.77 -0.47 2.47
CA GLU A 299 5.10 -0.72 3.01
C GLU A 299 5.04 -0.70 4.53
N TRP A 300 5.37 -1.84 5.14
CA TRP A 300 5.38 -2.03 6.57
C TRP A 300 6.80 -2.24 7.07
N ASN A 301 7.31 -1.20 7.75
CA ASN A 301 8.58 -1.21 8.45
C ASN A 301 8.31 -1.10 9.95
N ARG A 302 8.53 -2.21 10.67
CA ARG A 302 8.24 -2.33 12.11
C ARG A 302 8.86 -1.25 12.98
N GLU A 303 9.93 -0.61 12.55
CA GLU A 303 10.66 0.36 13.39
C GLU A 303 10.45 1.80 12.95
N LYS A 304 9.71 2.04 11.86
CA LYS A 304 9.60 3.37 11.26
C LYS A 304 8.18 3.77 10.91
N PHE A 305 7.48 2.92 10.16
CA PHE A 305 6.18 3.31 9.59
C PHE A 305 5.37 2.12 9.07
N ILE A 306 4.07 2.37 8.97
CA ILE A 306 3.19 1.73 8.00
C ILE A 306 2.78 2.84 7.02
N ARG A 307 3.05 2.69 5.74
CA ARG A 307 2.64 3.67 4.72
C ARG A 307 2.00 3.00 3.53
N ILE A 308 0.96 3.62 2.99
CA ILE A 308 0.09 3.03 1.99
C ILE A 308 -0.10 4.00 0.83
N TRP A 309 0.00 3.51 -0.39
CA TRP A 309 -0.31 4.23 -1.62
C TRP A 309 -1.57 3.64 -2.27
N ASN A 310 -2.45 4.54 -2.71
CA ASN A 310 -3.57 4.25 -3.58
C ASN A 310 -3.29 4.87 -4.96
N PHE A 311 -2.83 4.06 -5.91
CA PHE A 311 -2.60 4.49 -7.28
C PHE A 311 -3.79 4.11 -8.15
N VAL A 312 -4.31 5.08 -8.89
CA VAL A 312 -5.35 4.87 -9.90
C VAL A 312 -4.75 5.11 -11.27
N GLN A 313 -5.16 4.33 -12.28
CA GLN A 313 -4.69 4.52 -13.65
C GLN A 313 -4.93 5.97 -14.15
N PRO A 314 -4.00 6.56 -14.93
CA PRO A 314 -2.73 5.99 -15.43
C PRO A 314 -1.53 6.23 -14.49
N ASN A 315 -1.74 6.62 -13.23
CA ASN A 315 -0.68 7.10 -12.33
C ASN A 315 0.03 5.97 -11.55
N VAL A 316 -0.01 4.74 -12.04
CA VAL A 316 0.70 3.61 -11.42
C VAL A 316 2.21 3.71 -11.73
N PRO A 317 3.11 3.61 -10.72
CA PRO A 317 4.55 3.66 -10.94
C PRO A 317 5.06 2.65 -11.97
N ALA A 318 6.04 3.06 -12.76
CA ALA A 318 6.53 2.29 -13.91
C ALA A 318 7.12 0.93 -13.52
N ASP A 319 7.80 0.84 -12.37
CA ASP A 319 8.36 -0.42 -11.86
C ASP A 319 7.27 -1.42 -11.44
N ILE A 320 6.12 -0.93 -10.94
CA ILE A 320 4.94 -1.77 -10.68
C ILE A 320 4.28 -2.20 -12.00
N VAL A 321 4.09 -1.30 -12.97
CA VAL A 321 3.52 -1.62 -14.29
C VAL A 321 4.36 -2.67 -15.02
N GLN A 322 5.68 -2.58 -14.93
CA GLN A 322 6.62 -3.54 -15.50
C GLN A 322 6.72 -4.85 -14.71
N ASN A 323 5.97 -4.97 -13.61
CA ASN A 323 5.97 -6.14 -12.73
C ASN A 323 7.38 -6.50 -12.21
N ASN A 324 8.17 -5.48 -11.88
CA ASN A 324 9.56 -5.62 -11.46
C ASN A 324 9.68 -6.50 -10.20
N PRO A 325 10.54 -7.54 -10.17
CA PRO A 325 10.75 -8.36 -8.97
C PRO A 325 11.47 -7.62 -7.82
N SER A 326 11.95 -6.40 -8.05
CA SER A 326 12.58 -5.53 -7.06
C SER A 326 12.04 -4.09 -7.19
N PRO A 327 10.78 -3.84 -6.78
CA PRO A 327 10.18 -2.51 -6.79
C PRO A 327 10.87 -1.56 -5.81
N ASN A 328 10.84 -0.26 -6.10
CA ASN A 328 11.47 0.77 -5.29
C ASN A 328 10.46 1.86 -4.85
N PRO A 329 9.84 1.72 -3.66
CA PRO A 329 8.91 2.70 -3.10
C PRO A 329 9.45 4.13 -3.01
N ALA A 330 10.77 4.31 -2.95
CA ALA A 330 11.41 5.62 -2.94
C ALA A 330 11.12 6.47 -4.19
N THR A 331 10.72 5.83 -5.29
CA THR A 331 10.44 6.49 -6.57
C THR A 331 8.95 6.79 -6.78
N TRP A 332 8.09 6.38 -5.85
CA TRP A 332 6.64 6.44 -6.03
C TRP A 332 6.00 7.76 -5.55
N GLY A 333 6.78 8.63 -4.89
CA GLY A 333 6.29 9.88 -4.31
C GLY A 333 5.59 9.68 -2.97
N MET A 334 4.86 10.70 -2.53
CA MET A 334 4.21 10.74 -1.22
C MET A 334 3.10 9.68 -1.11
N PRO A 335 3.04 8.90 -0.02
CA PRO A 335 1.97 7.94 0.20
C PRO A 335 0.61 8.61 0.39
N THR A 336 -0.45 7.83 0.23
CA THR A 336 -1.82 8.22 0.54
C THR A 336 -2.06 8.30 2.05
N ALA A 337 -1.47 7.38 2.81
CA ALA A 337 -1.49 7.35 4.26
C ALA A 337 -0.09 7.03 4.81
N TYR A 338 0.26 7.64 5.94
CA TYR A 338 1.52 7.41 6.63
C TYR A 338 1.27 7.39 8.14
N PHE A 339 1.61 6.28 8.77
CA PHE A 339 1.49 6.05 10.20
C PHE A 339 2.87 5.83 10.79
N THR A 340 3.29 6.71 11.70
CA THR A 340 4.60 6.66 12.35
C THR A 340 4.63 5.53 13.38
N ILE A 341 5.57 4.59 13.25
CA ILE A 341 5.86 3.59 14.27
C ILE A 341 7.06 4.07 15.10
N GLY A 342 6.89 4.15 16.42
CA GLY A 342 7.87 4.75 17.32
C GLY A 342 7.36 4.89 18.75
N PRO A 343 7.85 5.88 19.53
CA PRO A 343 7.53 5.99 20.96
C PRO A 343 6.04 6.19 21.29
N ASN A 344 5.26 6.81 20.40
CA ASN A 344 3.83 7.06 20.59
C ASN A 344 2.95 5.93 20.03
N CYS A 345 3.53 4.96 19.34
CA CYS A 345 2.87 3.78 18.81
C CYS A 345 3.96 2.76 18.47
N THR A 346 4.25 1.87 19.41
CA THR A 346 5.39 0.96 19.27
C THR A 346 5.09 -0.18 18.30
N ALA A 347 6.15 -0.85 17.85
CA ALA A 347 6.06 -2.02 16.98
C ALA A 347 5.29 -3.21 17.58
N ASP A 348 5.06 -3.18 18.89
CA ASP A 348 4.41 -4.27 19.65
C ASP A 348 2.90 -4.30 19.44
N HIS A 349 2.30 -3.20 19.00
CA HIS A 349 0.89 -3.17 18.62
C HIS A 349 0.58 -3.97 17.36
N PHE A 350 1.58 -4.26 16.52
CA PHE A 350 1.41 -4.98 15.25
C PHE A 350 2.27 -6.24 15.26
N GLN A 351 1.66 -7.36 15.63
CA GLN A 351 2.33 -8.66 15.61
C GLN A 351 2.26 -9.30 14.23
N THR A 352 2.60 -10.58 14.10
CA THR A 352 2.43 -11.31 12.84
C THR A 352 0.96 -11.30 12.39
N GLN A 353 0.71 -10.85 11.17
CA GLN A 353 -0.61 -10.60 10.60
C GLN A 353 -0.99 -11.62 9.51
N THR A 354 -2.27 -11.90 9.39
CA THR A 354 -2.88 -12.61 8.25
C THR A 354 -3.53 -11.61 7.30
N MET A 355 -3.31 -11.74 5.98
CA MET A 355 -4.03 -10.93 4.99
C MET A 355 -5.44 -11.46 4.79
N THR A 356 -6.43 -10.57 4.76
CA THR A 356 -7.84 -10.90 4.52
C THR A 356 -8.39 -10.09 3.37
N LEU A 357 -9.05 -10.74 2.42
CA LEU A 357 -9.79 -10.12 1.31
C LEU A 357 -11.23 -10.62 1.31
N MET A 358 -12.21 -9.71 1.27
CA MET A 358 -13.62 -10.09 1.30
C MET A 358 -14.54 -9.14 0.53
N VAL A 359 -15.78 -9.58 0.37
CA VAL A 359 -16.92 -8.76 -0.07
C VAL A 359 -18.03 -8.99 0.95
N ASP A 360 -18.45 -7.94 1.67
CA ASP A 360 -19.58 -7.99 2.59
C ASP A 360 -20.74 -7.14 2.07
N LEU A 361 -21.88 -7.21 2.75
CA LEU A 361 -23.12 -6.59 2.34
C LEU A 361 -23.92 -6.09 3.53
N CYS A 362 -24.41 -4.87 3.40
CA CYS A 362 -25.22 -4.18 4.40
C CYS A 362 -24.53 -4.05 5.76
N PRO A 363 -23.28 -3.57 5.82
CA PRO A 363 -22.58 -3.49 7.09
C PRO A 363 -23.28 -2.55 8.07
N SER A 364 -23.20 -2.89 9.35
CA SER A 364 -23.87 -2.13 10.43
C SER A 364 -23.49 -0.64 10.48
N TRP A 365 -22.27 -0.30 10.07
CA TRP A 365 -21.75 1.08 10.03
C TRP A 365 -21.84 1.73 8.64
N GLY A 366 -22.30 1.01 7.62
CA GLY A 366 -22.48 1.53 6.27
C GLY A 366 -23.76 2.35 6.10
N TYR A 367 -23.81 3.15 5.03
CA TYR A 367 -25.00 3.90 4.68
C TYR A 367 -25.78 3.19 3.56
N PHE A 368 -27.08 3.00 3.79
CA PHE A 368 -28.05 2.60 2.78
C PHE A 368 -29.31 3.47 2.92
N PRO A 369 -29.88 4.02 1.82
CA PRO A 369 -31.14 4.76 1.89
C PRO A 369 -32.26 3.91 2.51
N GLY A 370 -32.82 4.34 3.64
CA GLY A 370 -33.83 3.56 4.38
C GLY A 370 -33.27 2.65 5.48
N GLY A 371 -31.95 2.59 5.65
CA GLY A 371 -31.28 1.84 6.71
C GLY A 371 -31.09 0.35 6.41
N ALA A 372 -30.59 -0.39 7.41
CA ALA A 372 -30.18 -1.79 7.26
C ALA A 372 -31.32 -2.71 6.79
N CYS A 373 -32.55 -2.53 7.29
CA CYS A 373 -33.69 -3.34 6.85
C CYS A 373 -33.98 -3.17 5.35
N GLU A 374 -33.89 -1.96 4.83
CA GLU A 374 -34.09 -1.71 3.41
C GLU A 374 -32.91 -2.25 2.59
N CYS A 375 -31.69 -2.18 3.12
CA CYS A 375 -30.54 -2.82 2.49
C CYS A 375 -30.75 -4.33 2.35
N HIS A 376 -31.20 -5.02 3.40
CA HIS A 376 -31.47 -6.46 3.36
C HIS A 376 -32.61 -6.80 2.38
N ASN A 377 -33.66 -5.97 2.35
CA ASN A 377 -34.78 -6.13 1.44
C ASN A 377 -34.30 -6.02 -0.02
N HIS A 378 -33.59 -4.95 -0.34
CA HIS A 378 -33.00 -4.73 -1.66
C HIS A 378 -32.05 -5.87 -2.04
N ALA A 379 -31.15 -6.24 -1.13
CA ALA A 379 -30.21 -7.33 -1.29
C ALA A 379 -30.86 -8.69 -1.54
N SER A 380 -32.07 -8.91 -1.03
CA SER A 380 -32.79 -10.17 -1.22
C SER A 380 -33.41 -10.27 -2.61
N PHE A 381 -33.97 -9.17 -3.13
CA PHE A 381 -34.84 -9.18 -4.31
C PHE A 381 -34.18 -8.68 -5.61
N ALA A 382 -33.04 -7.98 -5.52
CA ALA A 382 -32.34 -7.40 -6.68
C ALA A 382 -30.94 -8.00 -6.90
N PRO A 383 -30.79 -9.33 -7.12
CA PRO A 383 -29.48 -9.97 -7.25
C PRO A 383 -28.61 -9.38 -8.37
N TYR A 384 -29.22 -8.96 -9.47
CA TYR A 384 -28.52 -8.43 -10.65
C TYR A 384 -27.76 -7.11 -10.37
N GLU A 385 -28.12 -6.37 -9.32
CA GLU A 385 -27.42 -5.15 -8.92
C GLU A 385 -26.06 -5.43 -8.26
N TYR A 386 -25.78 -6.68 -7.92
CA TYR A 386 -24.49 -7.16 -7.42
C TYR A 386 -23.59 -7.70 -8.54
N SER A 387 -23.91 -7.43 -9.81
CA SER A 387 -23.07 -7.79 -10.94
C SER A 387 -21.67 -7.17 -10.89
N GLU A 388 -21.53 -6.00 -10.27
CA GLU A 388 -20.26 -5.30 -10.04
C GLU A 388 -19.65 -5.59 -8.66
N ALA A 389 -20.24 -6.49 -7.86
CA ALA A 389 -19.75 -6.84 -6.52
C ALA A 389 -18.64 -7.92 -6.59
N TYR A 390 -17.54 -7.61 -7.29
CA TYR A 390 -16.40 -8.51 -7.46
C TYR A 390 -15.05 -7.81 -7.53
N TRP A 391 -14.04 -8.52 -7.07
CA TRP A 391 -12.63 -8.25 -7.30
C TRP A 391 -12.18 -8.87 -8.62
N LEU A 392 -11.42 -8.12 -9.42
CA LEU A 392 -10.66 -8.66 -10.54
C LEU A 392 -9.18 -8.37 -10.32
N ILE A 393 -8.47 -9.39 -9.86
CA ILE A 393 -7.12 -9.29 -9.32
C ILE A 393 -6.14 -9.74 -10.39
N ASN A 394 -5.19 -8.86 -10.72
CA ASN A 394 -4.05 -9.21 -11.57
C ASN A 394 -3.04 -10.03 -10.77
N TYR A 395 -2.65 -9.53 -9.60
CA TYR A 395 -1.84 -10.23 -8.62
C TYR A 395 -1.91 -9.55 -7.25
N LEU A 396 -1.56 -10.31 -6.22
CA LEU A 396 -1.10 -9.81 -4.93
C LEU A 396 0.33 -10.31 -4.73
N LYS A 397 1.27 -9.40 -4.48
CA LYS A 397 2.69 -9.76 -4.31
C LYS A 397 3.24 -9.22 -3.00
N VAL A 398 4.09 -10.02 -2.38
CA VAL A 398 4.80 -9.67 -1.15
C VAL A 398 6.30 -9.70 -1.41
N PHE A 399 6.97 -8.62 -1.00
CA PHE A 399 8.40 -8.43 -1.14
C PHE A 399 9.00 -8.19 0.25
N CYS A 400 10.06 -8.92 0.61
CA CYS A 400 10.86 -8.62 1.78
C CYS A 400 12.10 -7.81 1.37
N LYS A 401 12.65 -7.01 2.30
CA LYS A 401 14.01 -6.49 2.09
C LYS A 401 15.00 -7.65 2.05
N ASN A 402 16.05 -7.50 1.27
CA ASN A 402 17.08 -8.53 1.14
C ASN A 402 17.67 -8.90 2.52
N GLY A 403 17.63 -10.18 2.88
CA GLY A 403 18.06 -10.69 4.18
C GLY A 403 17.07 -10.52 5.34
N GLN A 404 15.91 -9.88 5.12
CA GLN A 404 14.83 -9.81 6.11
C GLN A 404 13.90 -11.01 5.96
N ASN A 405 13.61 -11.71 7.06
CA ASN A 405 12.52 -12.69 7.08
C ASN A 405 11.21 -12.00 7.44
N CYS A 406 10.37 -11.74 6.44
CA CYS A 406 9.09 -11.05 6.61
C CYS A 406 7.85 -11.96 6.49
N ILE A 407 8.05 -13.27 6.30
CA ILE A 407 7.00 -14.29 6.20
C ILE A 407 7.17 -15.29 7.34
N SER A 408 6.08 -15.55 8.06
CA SER A 408 5.96 -16.67 9.00
C SER A 408 5.09 -17.76 8.38
N SER A 409 5.48 -19.02 8.63
CA SER A 409 4.82 -20.22 8.11
C SER A 409 3.36 -20.31 8.51
#